data_AF-A0A9P9DVX3-F1
#
_entry.id   AF-A0A9P9DVX3-F1
#
_cell.length_a   1.000
_cell.length_b   1.000
_cell.length_c   1.000
_cell.angle_alpha   90.00
_cell.angle_beta   90.00
_cell.angle_gamma   90.00
#
_symmetry.space_group_name_H-M   'P 1'
#
loop_
_entity.id
_entity.type
_entity.pdbx_description
1 polymer ?
#
loop_
_entity_poly.entity_id
_entity_poly.type
_entity_poly.pdbx_seq_one_letter_code
_entity_poly.pdbx_strand_id
1 'polypeptide(L)'
;MASIGKFALSALSAQQEVSIGLAHGHFDFSLIKLEAPAEYQALGRHLSSKRRVEAEEGMVHATARKLGSLFADDLPKVPALKRAYGLRTSEIAENPAFNPSGKASDGPLGRLIGADGTSIWAAATSGPGALEVHLLACMLARCFSGEEATAVWDELVRARRTVLLQRLGEETFPASTLSLAKVEIRRDMLATWDASARSWIRTADGAMRLRQTQLLHIIENLGLTTSSLSGVYETVMKVWYEALSVVNRLIEGVGQLVTEPQVLIGLSAWHIYPNMSVHCDRPTFVSQKDPLVAQGGVLTVGIQNLNPKSKGITWSVQLQHLKFYGKSTSATAAINSTSTRILFEHLVQMAMGSAMASWGSEFGDLARTSPFFIALANQRSKEISYNNTKTGIMTGVEDPRIFQWVTIFGQQAQLFQSASASEKQKILRRVEFGRRRCSSFLTVHPALVPRAFGFGSYERILSMLSDVEEQLALLRRIAAT
;
A
#
# COMPACT_ATOMS: atom_id res chain seq x y z
N MET A 1 -30.38 -10.97 44.77
CA MET A 1 -29.60 -10.05 43.90
C MET A 1 -28.24 -9.77 44.54
N ALA A 2 -27.20 -10.59 44.26
CA ALA A 2 -25.84 -10.36 44.77
C ALA A 2 -24.73 -11.15 44.02
N SER A 3 -24.79 -11.28 42.68
CA SER A 3 -23.74 -12.01 41.93
C SER A 3 -23.12 -11.27 40.74
N ILE A 4 -23.60 -10.08 40.36
CA ILE A 4 -23.00 -9.30 39.26
C ILE A 4 -21.79 -8.49 39.74
N GLY A 5 -21.74 -8.09 41.02
CA GLY A 5 -20.59 -7.36 41.58
C GLY A 5 -19.33 -8.20 41.76
N LYS A 6 -19.45 -9.53 41.89
CA LYS A 6 -18.29 -10.42 42.11
C LYS A 6 -17.48 -10.69 40.84
N PHE A 7 -18.11 -10.70 39.66
CA PHE A 7 -17.40 -10.87 38.39
C PHE A 7 -16.60 -9.63 37.97
N ALA A 8 -17.14 -8.44 38.21
CA ALA A 8 -16.42 -7.19 37.95
C ALA A 8 -15.22 -7.04 38.90
N LEU A 9 -15.39 -7.42 40.19
CA LEU A 9 -14.29 -7.45 41.14
C LEU A 9 -13.24 -8.53 40.81
N SER A 10 -13.63 -9.71 40.30
CA SER A 10 -12.65 -10.74 39.92
C SER A 10 -11.88 -10.41 38.65
N ALA A 11 -12.45 -9.65 37.72
CA ALA A 11 -11.75 -9.16 36.54
C ALA A 11 -10.74 -8.05 36.89
N LEU A 12 -11.14 -7.13 37.79
CA LEU A 12 -10.26 -6.09 38.33
C LEU A 12 -9.17 -6.70 39.23
N SER A 13 -9.50 -7.69 40.07
CA SER A 13 -8.52 -8.38 40.91
C SER A 13 -7.57 -9.24 40.09
N ALA A 14 -8.03 -9.88 39.01
CA ALA A 14 -7.15 -10.58 38.08
C ALA A 14 -6.21 -9.59 37.35
N GLN A 15 -6.67 -8.40 36.97
CA GLN A 15 -5.81 -7.35 36.42
C GLN A 15 -4.76 -6.86 37.43
N GLN A 16 -5.13 -6.78 38.71
CA GLN A 16 -4.27 -6.26 39.77
C GLN A 16 -3.27 -7.32 40.29
N GLU A 17 -3.68 -8.58 40.42
CA GLU A 17 -2.80 -9.71 40.78
C GLU A 17 -1.82 -10.06 39.65
N VAL A 18 -2.27 -10.00 38.40
CA VAL A 18 -1.37 -10.09 37.24
C VAL A 18 -0.33 -8.98 37.34
N SER A 19 -0.72 -7.75 37.65
CA SER A 19 0.22 -6.62 37.77
C SER A 19 1.27 -6.76 38.89
N ILE A 20 1.02 -7.55 39.95
CA ILE A 20 1.96 -7.73 41.08
C ILE A 20 2.86 -8.97 40.87
N GLY A 21 2.35 -10.05 40.24
CA GLY A 21 3.15 -11.23 39.87
C GLY A 21 4.11 -10.99 38.69
N LEU A 22 3.87 -9.94 37.90
CA LEU A 22 4.66 -9.56 36.73
C LEU A 22 5.96 -8.78 37.04
N ALA A 23 6.21 -8.41 38.31
CA ALA A 23 7.38 -7.62 38.69
C ALA A 23 8.69 -8.44 38.80
N HIS A 24 8.64 -9.78 38.76
CA HIS A 24 9.81 -10.66 38.95
C HIS A 24 10.09 -11.66 37.82
N GLY A 25 9.31 -11.65 36.74
CA GLY A 25 9.55 -12.50 35.56
C GLY A 25 9.69 -11.66 34.31
N HIS A 26 10.64 -12.01 33.43
CA HIS A 26 10.69 -11.52 32.04
C HIS A 26 9.47 -12.05 31.25
N PHE A 27 8.28 -11.54 31.56
CA PHE A 27 7.05 -11.93 30.88
C PHE A 27 6.97 -11.18 29.55
N ASP A 28 7.06 -11.92 28.44
CA ASP A 28 6.89 -11.35 27.11
C ASP A 28 5.40 -11.11 26.87
N PHE A 29 4.94 -9.89 27.13
CA PHE A 29 3.56 -9.48 26.89
C PHE A 29 3.17 -9.58 25.42
N SER A 30 4.08 -9.81 24.47
CA SER A 30 3.75 -9.89 23.05
C SER A 30 2.77 -11.02 22.66
N LEU A 31 2.54 -12.00 23.54
CA LEU A 31 1.77 -13.22 23.22
C LEU A 31 0.28 -13.19 23.61
N ILE A 32 -0.20 -12.21 24.39
CA ILE A 32 -1.64 -12.16 24.74
C ILE A 32 -2.44 -11.61 23.54
N LYS A 33 -3.51 -12.31 23.17
CA LYS A 33 -4.44 -11.93 22.10
C LYS A 33 -5.73 -11.43 22.71
N LEU A 34 -6.20 -10.27 22.26
CA LEU A 34 -7.50 -9.74 22.62
C LEU A 34 -8.53 -9.99 21.51
N GLU A 35 -9.80 -9.96 21.88
CA GLU A 35 -10.89 -9.99 20.91
C GLU A 35 -10.90 -8.69 20.09
N ALA A 36 -10.93 -8.81 18.76
CA ALA A 36 -10.99 -7.66 17.88
C ALA A 36 -12.35 -6.95 17.99
N PRO A 37 -12.41 -5.60 17.93
CA PRO A 37 -13.67 -4.87 17.89
C PRO A 37 -14.56 -5.31 16.73
N ALA A 38 -15.88 -5.20 16.91
CA ALA A 38 -16.88 -5.69 15.96
C ALA A 38 -16.66 -5.16 14.53
N GLU A 39 -16.21 -3.91 14.41
CA GLU A 39 -15.96 -3.22 13.15
C GLU A 39 -14.85 -3.86 12.30
N TYR A 40 -13.94 -4.61 12.91
CA TYR A 40 -12.81 -5.26 12.22
C TYR A 40 -13.07 -6.75 11.94
N GLN A 41 -14.16 -7.32 12.47
CA GLN A 41 -14.41 -8.76 12.37
C GLN A 41 -14.49 -9.26 10.92
N ALA A 42 -15.08 -8.47 10.03
CA ALA A 42 -15.17 -8.78 8.62
C ALA A 42 -13.79 -8.79 7.93
N LEU A 43 -12.91 -7.85 8.26
CA LEU A 43 -11.50 -7.89 7.83
C LEU A 43 -10.85 -9.22 8.25
N GLY A 44 -10.95 -9.61 9.52
CA GLY A 44 -10.33 -10.84 10.03
C GLY A 44 -10.84 -12.12 9.35
N ARG A 45 -12.10 -12.15 8.91
CA ARG A 45 -12.68 -13.27 8.13
C ARG A 45 -12.15 -13.35 6.70
N HIS A 46 -11.80 -12.21 6.10
CA HIS A 46 -11.38 -12.12 4.70
C HIS A 46 -9.84 -12.06 4.53
N LEU A 47 -9.08 -12.16 5.62
CA LEU A 47 -7.64 -12.41 5.56
C LEU A 47 -7.36 -13.85 5.16
N SER A 48 -6.30 -14.06 4.36
CA SER A 48 -5.81 -15.40 4.10
C SER A 48 -5.36 -16.06 5.42
N SER A 49 -5.49 -17.39 5.50
CA SER A 49 -5.13 -18.14 6.71
C SER A 49 -3.71 -17.83 7.20
N LYS A 50 -2.76 -17.71 6.26
CA LYS A 50 -1.37 -17.34 6.57
C LYS A 50 -1.27 -15.93 7.18
N ARG A 51 -1.94 -14.93 6.60
CA ARG A 51 -1.92 -13.55 7.13
C ARG A 51 -2.59 -13.45 8.48
N ARG A 52 -3.68 -14.19 8.68
CA ARG A 52 -4.38 -14.22 9.97
C ARG A 52 -3.50 -14.81 11.07
N VAL A 53 -2.83 -15.94 10.82
CA VAL A 53 -1.89 -16.52 11.78
C VAL A 53 -0.73 -15.57 12.07
N GLU A 54 -0.13 -14.96 11.04
CA GLU A 54 0.94 -13.97 11.22
C GLU A 54 0.49 -12.75 12.05
N ALA A 55 -0.75 -12.32 11.89
CA ALA A 55 -1.32 -11.20 12.62
C ALA A 55 -1.77 -11.54 14.05
N GLU A 56 -2.00 -12.82 14.37
CA GLU A 56 -2.46 -13.24 15.70
C GLU A 56 -1.34 -13.82 16.57
N GLU A 57 -0.32 -14.43 15.95
CA GLU A 57 0.73 -15.19 16.63
C GLU A 57 2.14 -14.84 16.12
N GLY A 58 2.23 -14.12 14.99
CA GLY A 58 3.49 -13.84 14.32
C GLY A 58 4.23 -12.59 14.80
N MET A 59 5.26 -12.22 14.05
CA MET A 59 6.12 -11.07 14.36
C MET A 59 5.34 -9.75 14.29
N VAL A 60 4.36 -9.67 13.40
CA VAL A 60 3.51 -8.47 13.23
C VAL A 60 2.66 -8.24 14.47
N HIS A 61 2.11 -9.30 15.08
CA HIS A 61 1.40 -9.21 16.37
C HIS A 61 2.31 -8.67 17.47
N ALA A 62 3.48 -9.29 17.64
CA ALA A 62 4.45 -8.83 18.63
C ALA A 62 4.87 -7.38 18.41
N THR A 63 5.01 -6.95 17.16
CA THR A 63 5.36 -5.57 16.80
C THR A 63 4.23 -4.61 17.18
N ALA A 64 2.98 -4.93 16.86
CA ALA A 64 1.81 -4.14 17.21
C ALA A 64 1.69 -3.93 18.72
N ARG A 65 1.91 -4.98 19.51
CA ARG A 65 1.88 -4.90 20.98
C ARG A 65 2.98 -4.03 21.54
N LYS A 66 4.22 -4.25 21.10
CA LYS A 66 5.39 -3.51 21.56
C LYS A 66 5.31 -2.02 21.21
N LEU A 67 4.86 -1.69 20.01
CA LEU A 67 4.68 -0.30 19.61
C LEU A 67 3.46 0.32 20.30
N GLY A 68 2.33 -0.38 20.36
CA GLY A 68 1.12 0.08 21.04
C GLY A 68 1.41 0.46 22.49
N SER A 69 2.10 -0.41 23.22
CA SER A 69 2.47 -0.14 24.61
C SER A 69 3.51 0.97 24.77
N LEU A 70 4.46 1.11 23.84
CA LEU A 70 5.47 2.17 23.87
C LEU A 70 4.88 3.58 23.71
N PHE A 71 3.78 3.70 22.95
CA PHE A 71 3.14 4.98 22.63
C PHE A 71 1.83 5.24 23.39
N ALA A 72 1.30 4.28 24.15
CA ALA A 72 -0.05 4.34 24.74
C ALA A 72 -0.32 5.55 25.65
N ASP A 73 0.67 5.99 26.44
CA ASP A 73 0.44 6.89 27.57
C ASP A 73 -0.06 8.30 27.21
N ASP A 74 0.14 8.74 25.96
CA ASP A 74 -0.06 10.14 25.55
C ASP A 74 -0.94 10.27 24.30
N LEU A 75 -1.74 9.24 24.00
CA LEU A 75 -2.56 9.22 22.78
C LEU A 75 -3.87 10.01 22.93
N PRO A 76 -4.26 10.80 21.90
CA PRO A 76 -5.59 11.39 21.85
C PRO A 76 -6.67 10.31 21.85
N LYS A 77 -7.78 10.57 22.56
CA LYS A 77 -8.95 9.67 22.54
C LYS A 77 -9.69 9.82 21.22
N VAL A 78 -9.63 8.79 20.37
CA VAL A 78 -10.22 8.80 19.02
C VAL A 78 -11.15 7.62 18.74
N PRO A 79 -12.22 7.43 19.54
CA PRO A 79 -13.11 6.28 19.38
C PRO A 79 -13.86 6.27 18.04
N ALA A 80 -14.32 7.43 17.56
CA ALA A 80 -15.07 7.54 16.32
C ALA A 80 -14.18 7.21 15.10
N LEU A 81 -12.93 7.68 15.10
CA LEU A 81 -11.95 7.33 14.07
C LEU A 81 -11.62 5.84 14.06
N LYS A 82 -11.36 5.22 15.22
CA LYS A 82 -11.10 3.78 15.29
C LYS A 82 -12.25 2.95 14.75
N ARG A 83 -13.49 3.36 15.05
CA ARG A 83 -14.70 2.74 14.55
C ARG A 83 -14.84 2.88 13.04
N ALA A 84 -14.75 4.11 12.52
CA ALA A 84 -14.86 4.39 11.09
C ALA A 84 -13.77 3.68 10.28
N TYR A 85 -12.53 3.67 10.76
CA TYR A 85 -11.44 2.96 10.12
C TYR A 85 -11.70 1.44 10.07
N GLY A 86 -12.19 0.85 11.16
CA GLY A 86 -12.60 -0.55 11.19
C GLY A 86 -13.66 -0.86 10.13
N LEU A 87 -14.73 -0.08 10.09
CA LEU A 87 -15.80 -0.22 9.09
C LEU A 87 -15.26 -0.10 7.65
N ARG A 88 -14.41 0.90 7.39
CA ARG A 88 -13.78 1.10 6.07
C ARG A 88 -12.91 -0.10 5.67
N THR A 89 -12.08 -0.59 6.58
CA THR A 89 -11.17 -1.70 6.30
C THR A 89 -11.94 -2.99 6.04
N SER A 90 -13.00 -3.25 6.80
CA SER A 90 -13.92 -4.36 6.59
C SER A 90 -14.66 -4.26 5.25
N GLU A 91 -15.22 -3.10 4.90
CA GLU A 91 -15.87 -2.85 3.60
C GLU A 91 -14.94 -3.18 2.42
N ILE A 92 -13.69 -2.71 2.48
CA ILE A 92 -12.69 -2.95 1.43
C ILE A 92 -12.31 -4.45 1.37
N ALA A 93 -12.14 -5.09 2.53
CA ALA A 93 -11.74 -6.50 2.61
C ALA A 93 -12.84 -7.46 2.14
N GLU A 94 -14.11 -7.10 2.32
CA GLU A 94 -15.26 -7.89 1.85
C GLU A 94 -15.42 -7.84 0.33
N ASN A 95 -14.86 -6.84 -0.35
CA ASN A 95 -15.00 -6.68 -1.79
C ASN A 95 -14.02 -7.58 -2.57
N PRO A 96 -14.50 -8.62 -3.28
CA PRO A 96 -13.62 -9.58 -3.96
C PRO A 96 -12.83 -8.97 -5.12
N ALA A 97 -13.27 -7.81 -5.65
CA ALA A 97 -12.54 -7.11 -6.72
C ALA A 97 -11.20 -6.55 -6.23
N PHE A 98 -11.09 -6.23 -4.93
CA PHE A 98 -9.90 -5.65 -4.32
C PHE A 98 -9.23 -6.59 -3.31
N ASN A 99 -9.96 -7.59 -2.82
CA ASN A 99 -9.44 -8.68 -2.00
C ASN A 99 -9.78 -10.06 -2.61
N PRO A 100 -9.16 -10.41 -3.76
CA PRO A 100 -9.39 -11.72 -4.35
C PRO A 100 -8.84 -12.83 -3.45
N SER A 101 -9.53 -13.97 -3.44
CA SER A 101 -8.99 -15.18 -2.81
C SER A 101 -8.07 -15.92 -3.80
N GLY A 102 -6.94 -16.40 -3.30
CA GLY A 102 -6.03 -17.22 -4.11
C GLY A 102 -6.66 -18.55 -4.51
N LYS A 103 -6.38 -18.97 -5.73
CA LYS A 103 -6.83 -20.22 -6.35
C LYS A 103 -5.66 -21.19 -6.47
N ALA A 104 -5.96 -22.47 -6.70
CA ALA A 104 -4.94 -23.49 -6.99
C ALA A 104 -4.09 -23.14 -8.23
N SER A 105 -4.68 -22.47 -9.22
CA SER A 105 -4.01 -21.97 -10.42
C SER A 105 -2.91 -20.94 -10.13
N ASP A 106 -2.96 -20.28 -8.97
CA ASP A 106 -2.01 -19.25 -8.58
C ASP A 106 -0.73 -19.83 -7.97
N GLY A 107 -0.65 -21.17 -7.88
CA GLY A 107 0.54 -21.90 -7.46
C GLY A 107 0.95 -21.61 -6.01
N PRO A 108 2.26 -21.69 -5.70
CA PRO A 108 2.79 -21.50 -4.35
C PRO A 108 2.46 -20.14 -3.70
N LEU A 109 2.12 -19.14 -4.51
CA LEU A 109 1.81 -17.79 -4.07
C LEU A 109 0.31 -17.57 -3.79
N GLY A 110 -0.55 -18.55 -4.07
CA GLY A 110 -2.00 -18.42 -3.85
C GLY A 110 -2.36 -18.00 -2.41
N ARG A 111 -1.60 -18.44 -1.42
CA ARG A 111 -1.81 -18.07 0.00
C ARG A 111 -1.47 -16.60 0.33
N LEU A 112 -0.80 -15.90 -0.57
CA LEU A 112 -0.40 -14.50 -0.45
C LEU A 112 -1.31 -13.56 -1.27
N ILE A 113 -2.24 -14.11 -2.06
CA ILE A 113 -3.20 -13.33 -2.85
C ILE A 113 -4.26 -12.71 -1.93
N GLY A 114 -4.67 -11.49 -2.28
CA GLY A 114 -5.63 -10.69 -1.55
C GLY A 114 -5.01 -9.46 -0.88
N ALA A 115 -5.84 -8.68 -0.21
CA ALA A 115 -5.48 -7.52 0.57
C ALA A 115 -4.61 -7.89 1.79
N ASP A 116 -3.56 -7.13 2.02
CA ASP A 116 -2.71 -7.30 3.20
C ASP A 116 -3.23 -6.44 4.35
N GLY A 117 -4.10 -7.00 5.18
CA GLY A 117 -4.57 -6.38 6.42
C GLY A 117 -3.88 -6.91 7.68
N THR A 118 -2.69 -7.52 7.54
CA THR A 118 -1.99 -8.22 8.65
C THR A 118 -1.70 -7.27 9.81
N SER A 119 -1.13 -6.09 9.54
CA SER A 119 -0.86 -5.04 10.54
C SER A 119 -2.12 -4.49 11.19
N ILE A 120 -3.21 -4.34 10.44
CA ILE A 120 -4.50 -3.87 10.98
C ILE A 120 -5.07 -4.89 11.96
N TRP A 121 -5.13 -6.17 11.56
CA TRP A 121 -5.69 -7.22 12.40
C TRP A 121 -4.84 -7.43 13.65
N ALA A 122 -3.52 -7.42 13.50
CA ALA A 122 -2.58 -7.43 14.62
C ALA A 122 -2.84 -6.26 15.58
N ALA A 123 -2.99 -5.04 15.08
CA ALA A 123 -3.31 -3.89 15.92
C ALA A 123 -4.65 -4.04 16.66
N ALA A 124 -5.69 -4.52 15.97
CA ALA A 124 -7.02 -4.71 16.52
C ALA A 124 -7.06 -5.74 17.67
N THR A 125 -6.14 -6.71 17.68
CA THR A 125 -6.04 -7.77 18.70
C THR A 125 -4.93 -7.54 19.74
N SER A 126 -4.19 -6.42 19.64
CA SER A 126 -2.97 -6.14 20.41
C SER A 126 -3.15 -5.28 21.67
N GLY A 127 -4.28 -4.60 21.79
CA GLY A 127 -4.63 -3.78 22.95
C GLY A 127 -4.45 -2.27 22.76
N PRO A 128 -4.43 -1.50 23.86
CA PRO A 128 -4.45 -0.04 23.82
C PRO A 128 -3.30 0.55 23.00
N GLY A 129 -3.61 1.57 22.19
CA GLY A 129 -2.63 2.32 21.39
C GLY A 129 -2.18 1.64 20.10
N ALA A 130 -2.39 0.33 19.94
CA ALA A 130 -1.90 -0.41 18.77
C ALA A 130 -2.59 0.01 17.46
N LEU A 131 -3.90 0.30 17.49
CA LEU A 131 -4.64 0.81 16.33
C LEU A 131 -4.18 2.21 15.94
N GLU A 132 -3.99 3.10 16.91
CA GLU A 132 -3.48 4.44 16.67
C GLU A 132 -2.08 4.40 16.04
N VAL A 133 -1.20 3.52 16.53
CA VAL A 133 0.14 3.29 15.97
C VAL A 133 0.07 2.75 14.54
N HIS A 134 -0.90 1.88 14.23
CA HIS A 134 -1.14 1.43 12.86
C HIS A 134 -1.57 2.59 11.95
N LEU A 135 -2.40 3.51 12.45
CA LEU A 135 -2.78 4.73 11.73
C LEU A 135 -1.56 5.62 11.45
N LEU A 136 -0.58 5.70 12.36
CA LEU A 136 0.71 6.35 12.09
C LEU A 136 1.49 5.62 10.99
N ALA A 137 1.54 4.29 11.03
CA ALA A 137 2.21 3.50 9.98
C ALA A 137 1.61 3.80 8.61
N CYS A 138 0.29 3.98 8.52
CA CYS A 138 -0.37 4.39 7.30
C CYS A 138 0.07 5.80 6.84
N MET A 139 0.16 6.78 7.74
CA MET A 139 0.64 8.13 7.40
C MET A 139 2.08 8.11 6.88
N LEU A 140 2.97 7.36 7.56
CA LEU A 140 4.37 7.22 7.12
C LEU A 140 4.45 6.49 5.78
N ALA A 141 3.68 5.44 5.58
CA ALA A 141 3.63 4.70 4.33
C ALA A 141 3.06 5.50 3.15
N ARG A 142 2.21 6.51 3.41
CA ARG A 142 1.72 7.45 2.41
C ARG A 142 2.80 8.43 1.95
N CYS A 143 3.65 8.87 2.87
CA CYS A 143 4.59 9.97 2.61
C CYS A 143 5.97 9.48 2.21
N PHE A 144 6.50 8.49 2.90
CA PHE A 144 7.90 8.05 2.79
C PHE A 144 8.02 6.73 2.03
N SER A 145 9.17 6.50 1.41
CA SER A 145 9.55 5.18 0.90
C SER A 145 9.68 4.16 2.06
N GLY A 146 9.79 2.87 1.75
CA GLY A 146 9.88 1.83 2.78
C GLY A 146 11.11 1.97 3.68
N GLU A 147 12.25 2.34 3.07
CA GLU A 147 13.50 2.55 3.79
C GLU A 147 13.42 3.79 4.67
N GLU A 148 12.92 4.91 4.14
CA GLU A 148 12.72 6.16 4.88
C GLU A 148 11.71 6.00 6.03
N ALA A 149 10.61 5.27 5.83
CA ALA A 149 9.64 5.03 6.89
C ALA A 149 10.21 4.15 8.01
N THR A 150 10.96 3.10 7.66
CA THR A 150 11.68 2.26 8.64
C THR A 150 12.67 3.09 9.45
N ALA A 151 13.37 3.98 8.77
CA ALA A 151 14.29 4.96 9.31
C ALA A 151 13.62 5.94 10.30
N VAL A 152 12.46 6.49 9.93
CA VAL A 152 11.64 7.34 10.81
C VAL A 152 11.20 6.53 12.04
N TRP A 153 10.67 5.32 11.84
CA TRP A 153 10.25 4.45 12.94
C TRP A 153 11.36 4.17 13.97
N ASP A 154 12.55 3.86 13.50
CA ASP A 154 13.71 3.60 14.37
C ASP A 154 14.07 4.83 15.21
N GLU A 155 14.01 6.03 14.61
CA GLU A 155 14.21 7.28 15.35
C GLU A 155 13.09 7.56 16.36
N LEU A 156 11.82 7.30 16.00
CA LEU A 156 10.68 7.46 16.91
C LEU A 156 10.78 6.53 18.12
N VAL A 157 11.09 5.25 17.89
CA VAL A 157 11.24 4.26 18.96
C VAL A 157 12.38 4.66 19.89
N ARG A 158 13.52 5.07 19.35
CA ARG A 158 14.67 5.53 20.14
C ARG A 158 14.33 6.78 20.96
N ALA A 159 13.77 7.80 20.33
CA ALA A 159 13.38 9.04 21.02
C ALA A 159 12.34 8.78 22.11
N ARG A 160 11.31 7.96 21.83
CA ARG A 160 10.28 7.61 22.82
C ARG A 160 10.85 6.85 24.02
N ARG A 161 11.78 5.91 23.80
CA ARG A 161 12.49 5.25 24.91
C ARG A 161 13.28 6.25 25.74
N THR A 162 13.98 7.20 25.13
CA THR A 162 14.70 8.26 25.86
C THR A 162 13.74 9.11 26.70
N VAL A 163 12.59 9.49 26.16
CA VAL A 163 11.56 10.23 26.91
C VAL A 163 11.06 9.43 28.12
N LEU A 164 10.82 8.13 27.96
CA LEU A 164 10.40 7.27 29.08
C LEU A 164 11.51 7.09 30.13
N LEU A 165 12.77 6.94 29.71
CA LEU A 165 13.94 6.85 30.60
C LEU A 165 14.22 8.15 31.36
N GLN A 166 14.00 9.31 30.74
CA GLN A 166 14.12 10.60 31.42
C GLN A 166 13.05 10.75 32.50
N ARG A 167 11.80 10.41 32.18
CA ARG A 167 10.71 10.40 33.17
C ARG A 167 11.03 9.50 34.36
N LEU A 168 11.65 8.33 34.13
CA LEU A 168 12.07 7.41 35.19
C LEU A 168 13.08 8.00 36.21
N GLY A 169 13.81 9.06 35.85
CA GLY A 169 14.73 9.75 36.76
C GLY A 169 14.07 10.74 37.72
N GLU A 170 12.79 11.08 37.51
CA GLU A 170 12.13 12.21 38.16
C GLU A 170 11.08 11.82 39.24
N GLU A 171 10.54 10.60 39.25
CA GLU A 171 9.54 10.13 40.26
C GLU A 171 9.63 8.62 40.59
N THR A 172 8.82 8.16 41.56
CA THR A 172 8.67 6.73 41.92
C THR A 172 7.64 6.08 41.00
N PHE A 173 8.07 5.27 40.02
CA PHE A 173 7.18 4.78 38.96
C PHE A 173 6.80 3.29 39.03
N PRO A 174 5.66 2.90 38.44
CA PRO A 174 5.27 1.50 38.29
C PRO A 174 6.29 0.69 37.48
N ALA A 175 6.55 -0.55 37.91
CA ALA A 175 7.49 -1.47 37.25
C ALA A 175 7.19 -1.72 35.76
N SER A 176 5.94 -1.50 35.31
CA SER A 176 5.54 -1.61 33.90
C SER A 176 6.26 -0.63 32.99
N THR A 177 6.51 0.62 33.43
CA THR A 177 7.19 1.65 32.62
C THR A 177 8.67 1.33 32.39
N LEU A 178 9.35 0.74 33.40
CA LEU A 178 10.72 0.24 33.28
C LEU A 178 10.84 -0.88 32.24
N SER A 179 9.86 -1.78 32.21
CA SER A 179 9.80 -2.86 31.22
C SER A 179 9.57 -2.30 29.81
N LEU A 180 8.73 -1.27 29.64
CA LEU A 180 8.47 -0.61 28.34
C LEU A 180 9.71 0.05 27.74
N ALA A 181 10.50 0.75 28.55
CA ALA A 181 11.74 1.37 28.11
C ALA A 181 12.78 0.34 27.60
N LYS A 182 12.71 -0.90 28.11
CA LYS A 182 13.60 -2.02 27.74
C LYS A 182 13.05 -2.92 26.63
N VAL A 183 11.83 -2.68 26.14
CA VAL A 183 11.23 -3.49 25.06
C VAL A 183 12.10 -3.36 23.82
N GLU A 184 12.71 -4.47 23.38
CA GLU A 184 13.49 -4.50 22.13
C GLU A 184 12.55 -4.58 20.90
N ILE A 185 12.75 -3.64 19.98
CA ILE A 185 12.06 -3.55 18.68
C ILE A 185 13.16 -3.44 17.63
N ARG A 186 13.28 -4.50 16.83
CA ARG A 186 14.32 -4.63 15.82
C ARG A 186 13.90 -3.93 14.53
N ARG A 187 14.87 -3.55 13.70
CA ARG A 187 14.61 -2.82 12.44
C ARG A 187 13.81 -3.64 11.43
N ASP A 188 13.98 -4.96 11.39
CA ASP A 188 13.22 -5.88 10.54
C ASP A 188 11.75 -5.98 10.96
N MET A 189 11.45 -5.87 12.26
CA MET A 189 10.08 -5.76 12.78
C MET A 189 9.41 -4.49 12.26
N LEU A 190 10.09 -3.35 12.32
CA LEU A 190 9.60 -2.06 11.82
C LEU A 190 9.39 -2.09 10.30
N ALA A 191 10.32 -2.71 9.57
CA ALA A 191 10.21 -2.86 8.12
C ALA A 191 9.00 -3.73 7.72
N THR A 192 8.77 -4.84 8.44
CA THR A 192 7.62 -5.74 8.20
C THR A 192 6.30 -5.04 8.53
N TRP A 193 6.27 -4.28 9.62
CA TRP A 193 5.13 -3.46 10.03
C TRP A 193 4.76 -2.42 8.96
N ASP A 194 5.73 -1.61 8.51
CA ASP A 194 5.52 -0.63 7.43
C ASP A 194 5.11 -1.30 6.12
N ALA A 195 5.75 -2.43 5.76
CA ALA A 195 5.44 -3.15 4.53
C ALA A 195 3.97 -3.60 4.48
N SER A 196 3.43 -4.11 5.58
CA SER A 196 2.01 -4.49 5.66
C SER A 196 1.10 -3.26 5.57
N ALA A 197 1.34 -2.19 6.34
CA ALA A 197 0.54 -0.97 6.29
C ALA A 197 0.56 -0.30 4.89
N ARG A 198 1.72 -0.35 4.23
CA ARG A 198 1.91 0.15 2.87
C ARG A 198 1.21 -0.70 1.82
N SER A 199 1.23 -2.02 1.99
CA SER A 199 0.50 -2.95 1.13
C SER A 199 -1.00 -2.71 1.25
N TRP A 200 -1.51 -2.56 2.48
CA TRP A 200 -2.89 -2.18 2.76
C TRP A 200 -3.31 -0.89 2.03
N ILE A 201 -2.52 0.18 2.19
CA ILE A 201 -2.82 1.48 1.56
C ILE A 201 -3.03 1.36 0.05
N ARG A 202 -2.24 0.52 -0.63
CA ARG A 202 -2.37 0.32 -2.08
C ARG A 202 -3.70 -0.33 -2.43
N THR A 203 -4.12 -1.34 -1.67
CA THR A 203 -5.41 -1.98 -1.86
C THR A 203 -6.54 -0.99 -1.62
N ALA A 204 -6.45 -0.21 -0.54
CA ALA A 204 -7.47 0.78 -0.19
C ALA A 204 -7.53 1.95 -1.18
N ASP A 205 -6.39 2.38 -1.75
CA ASP A 205 -6.36 3.36 -2.84
C ASP A 205 -7.08 2.86 -4.09
N GLY A 206 -6.91 1.58 -4.41
CA GLY A 206 -7.63 0.93 -5.51
C GLY A 206 -9.13 0.89 -5.25
N ALA A 207 -9.53 0.46 -4.04
CA ALA A 207 -10.93 0.33 -3.67
C ALA A 207 -11.67 1.68 -3.60
N MET A 208 -10.98 2.73 -3.13
CA MET A 208 -11.54 4.07 -2.96
C MET A 208 -11.08 5.05 -4.05
N ARG A 209 -10.72 4.54 -5.23
CA ARG A 209 -10.03 5.29 -6.29
C ARG A 209 -10.69 6.62 -6.63
N LEU A 210 -12.01 6.68 -6.73
CA LEU A 210 -12.72 7.91 -7.08
C LEU A 210 -12.50 9.01 -6.03
N ARG A 211 -12.85 8.74 -4.77
CA ARG A 211 -12.71 9.69 -3.66
C ARG A 211 -11.25 10.04 -3.39
N GLN A 212 -10.37 9.04 -3.48
CA GLN A 212 -8.93 9.20 -3.30
C GLN A 212 -8.33 10.08 -4.39
N THR A 213 -8.70 9.88 -5.65
CA THR A 213 -8.22 10.72 -6.76
C THR A 213 -8.68 12.17 -6.57
N GLN A 214 -9.93 12.38 -6.18
CA GLN A 214 -10.45 13.72 -5.90
C GLN A 214 -9.72 14.40 -4.73
N LEU A 215 -9.48 13.70 -3.63
CA LEU A 215 -8.72 14.22 -2.49
C LEU A 215 -7.28 14.56 -2.89
N LEU A 216 -6.61 13.68 -3.63
CA LEU A 216 -5.24 13.91 -4.09
C LEU A 216 -5.14 15.08 -5.08
N HIS A 217 -6.15 15.32 -5.91
CA HIS A 217 -6.21 16.51 -6.77
C HIS A 217 -6.33 17.80 -5.96
N ILE A 218 -7.12 17.80 -4.88
CA ILE A 218 -7.19 18.94 -3.96
C ILE A 218 -5.81 19.18 -3.33
N ILE A 219 -5.17 18.11 -2.82
CA ILE A 219 -3.83 18.16 -2.23
C ILE A 219 -2.80 18.71 -3.22
N GLU A 220 -2.82 18.26 -4.47
CA GLU A 220 -1.87 18.71 -5.51
C GLU A 220 -1.96 20.21 -5.76
N ASN A 221 -3.17 20.77 -5.76
CA ASN A 221 -3.42 22.18 -6.03
C ASN A 221 -3.12 23.11 -4.85
N LEU A 222 -2.97 22.57 -3.64
CA LEU A 222 -2.75 23.37 -2.43
C LEU A 222 -1.29 23.83 -2.27
N GLY A 223 -0.29 23.07 -2.76
CA GLY A 223 1.13 23.46 -2.73
C GLY A 223 1.65 23.79 -1.32
N LEU A 224 1.38 22.93 -0.34
CA LEU A 224 1.62 23.19 1.09
C LEU A 224 2.87 22.49 1.61
N THR A 225 3.48 23.06 2.64
CA THR A 225 4.57 22.42 3.40
C THR A 225 4.09 22.20 4.83
N THR A 226 4.28 21.01 5.39
CA THR A 226 4.05 20.79 6.83
C THR A 226 5.07 21.60 7.64
N SER A 227 4.70 22.09 8.83
CA SER A 227 5.63 22.82 9.71
C SER A 227 6.90 22.01 9.98
N SER A 228 8.07 22.57 9.68
CA SER A 228 9.37 21.97 10.03
C SER A 228 9.71 22.30 11.49
N LEU A 229 9.30 21.45 12.42
CA LEU A 229 9.80 21.52 13.80
C LEU A 229 11.24 20.97 13.86
N SER A 230 11.99 21.35 14.90
CA SER A 230 13.32 20.83 15.15
C SER A 230 13.23 19.39 15.68
N GLY A 231 13.48 18.40 14.82
CA GLY A 231 13.55 16.98 15.20
C GLY A 231 12.44 16.11 14.59
N VAL A 232 12.79 14.84 14.32
CA VAL A 232 11.88 13.86 13.70
C VAL A 232 10.73 13.50 14.63
N TYR A 233 11.04 13.28 15.90
CA TYR A 233 10.07 12.85 16.89
C TYR A 233 8.99 13.91 17.11
N GLU A 234 9.37 15.14 17.41
CA GLU A 234 8.46 16.26 17.67
C GLU A 234 7.56 16.54 16.46
N THR A 235 8.16 16.56 15.26
CA THR A 235 7.43 16.80 14.01
C THR A 235 6.40 15.70 13.76
N VAL A 236 6.79 14.42 13.86
CA VAL A 236 5.89 13.30 13.55
C VAL A 236 4.80 13.14 14.60
N MET A 237 5.14 13.28 15.87
CA MET A 237 4.16 13.18 16.96
C MET A 237 3.11 14.29 16.86
N LYS A 238 3.52 15.55 16.60
CA LYS A 238 2.58 16.67 16.39
C LYS A 238 1.65 16.38 15.21
N VAL A 239 2.22 16.04 14.04
CA VAL A 239 1.46 15.78 12.81
C VAL A 239 0.44 14.65 13.01
N TRP A 240 0.86 13.59 13.68
CA TRP A 240 0.03 12.43 13.97
C TRP A 240 -1.11 12.75 14.95
N TYR A 241 -0.82 13.42 16.07
CA TYR A 241 -1.82 13.72 17.10
C TYR A 241 -2.87 14.70 16.62
N GLU A 242 -2.46 15.71 15.86
CA GLU A 242 -3.37 16.67 15.23
C GLU A 242 -4.28 15.97 14.21
N ALA A 243 -3.71 15.13 13.34
CA ALA A 243 -4.50 14.37 12.37
C ALA A 243 -5.51 13.45 13.06
N LEU A 244 -5.10 12.70 14.10
CA LEU A 244 -5.97 11.82 14.87
C LEU A 244 -7.17 12.60 15.43
N SER A 245 -6.88 13.70 16.11
CA SER A 245 -7.89 14.51 16.80
C SER A 245 -8.87 15.17 15.85
N VAL A 246 -8.37 15.79 14.77
CA VAL A 246 -9.19 16.52 13.80
C VAL A 246 -10.07 15.56 13.00
N VAL A 247 -9.52 14.44 12.52
CA VAL A 247 -10.32 13.48 11.74
C VAL A 247 -11.38 12.81 12.61
N ASN A 248 -11.09 12.51 13.87
CA ASN A 248 -12.11 12.00 14.80
C ASN A 248 -13.30 12.98 14.93
N ARG A 249 -13.03 14.27 15.10
CA ARG A 249 -14.08 15.31 15.18
C ARG A 249 -14.87 15.46 13.88
N LEU A 250 -14.20 15.36 12.73
CA LEU A 250 -14.88 15.37 11.43
C LEU A 250 -15.87 14.21 11.30
N ILE A 251 -15.46 13.00 11.70
CA ILE A 251 -16.31 11.81 11.69
C ILE A 251 -17.54 11.99 12.59
N GLU A 252 -17.37 12.64 13.74
CA GLU A 252 -18.44 12.98 14.69
C GLU A 252 -19.40 14.06 14.18
N GLY A 253 -19.15 14.64 13.00
CA GLY A 253 -19.99 15.67 12.40
C GLY A 253 -19.61 17.09 12.82
N VAL A 254 -18.47 17.27 13.48
CA VAL A 254 -17.97 18.58 13.88
C VAL A 254 -17.11 19.15 12.76
N GLY A 255 -17.60 20.21 12.11
CA GLY A 255 -16.83 20.93 11.10
C GLY A 255 -15.48 21.41 11.63
N GLN A 256 -14.45 21.38 10.79
CA GLN A 256 -13.09 21.78 11.17
C GLN A 256 -12.55 22.79 10.17
N LEU A 257 -12.00 23.90 10.68
CA LEU A 257 -11.18 24.82 9.89
C LEU A 257 -9.72 24.40 10.06
N VAL A 258 -9.04 24.13 8.95
CA VAL A 258 -7.66 23.66 8.98
C VAL A 258 -6.78 24.63 8.18
N THR A 259 -5.75 25.12 8.86
CA THR A 259 -4.72 26.02 8.33
C THR A 259 -3.42 25.30 7.96
N GLU A 260 -3.20 24.09 8.50
CA GLU A 260 -1.99 23.29 8.26
C GLU A 260 -2.32 21.93 7.57
N PRO A 261 -1.44 21.40 6.70
CA PRO A 261 -1.79 20.28 5.83
C PRO A 261 -1.86 18.89 6.50
N GLN A 262 -1.56 18.73 7.80
CA GLN A 262 -1.40 17.40 8.42
C GLN A 262 -2.66 16.53 8.33
N VAL A 263 -3.82 17.16 8.49
CA VAL A 263 -5.13 16.49 8.48
C VAL A 263 -5.36 15.85 7.12
N LEU A 264 -4.92 16.48 6.03
CA LEU A 264 -5.04 15.94 4.67
C LEU A 264 -4.19 14.68 4.48
N ILE A 265 -3.03 14.59 5.15
CA ILE A 265 -2.21 13.38 5.18
C ILE A 265 -3.01 12.25 5.84
N GLY A 266 -3.56 12.50 7.03
CA GLY A 266 -4.38 11.52 7.75
C GLY A 266 -5.57 11.03 6.92
N LEU A 267 -6.37 11.96 6.37
CA LEU A 267 -7.52 11.63 5.50
C LEU A 267 -7.11 10.75 4.31
N SER A 268 -6.01 11.11 3.63
CA SER A 268 -5.51 10.34 2.48
C SER A 268 -4.92 8.97 2.86
N ALA A 269 -4.45 8.79 4.09
CA ALA A 269 -3.85 7.56 4.58
C ALA A 269 -4.86 6.60 5.19
N TRP A 270 -5.97 7.12 5.73
CA TRP A 270 -7.00 6.35 6.45
C TRP A 270 -8.27 6.14 5.62
N HIS A 271 -8.31 6.68 4.40
CA HIS A 271 -9.40 6.52 3.44
C HIS A 271 -10.75 7.00 4.00
N ILE A 272 -10.71 8.15 4.69
CA ILE A 272 -11.87 8.89 5.18
C ILE A 272 -11.98 10.18 4.36
N TYR A 273 -13.16 10.45 3.81
CA TYR A 273 -13.36 11.50 2.81
C TYR A 273 -14.49 12.46 3.22
N PRO A 274 -14.24 13.40 4.15
CA PRO A 274 -15.22 14.42 4.50
C PRO A 274 -15.55 15.30 3.29
N ASN A 275 -16.73 15.92 3.30
CA ASN A 275 -16.99 17.01 2.37
C ASN A 275 -16.03 18.17 2.68
N MET A 276 -15.58 18.88 1.64
CA MET A 276 -14.56 19.92 1.78
C MET A 276 -15.03 21.25 1.23
N SER A 277 -14.72 22.35 1.92
CA SER A 277 -14.83 23.71 1.40
C SER A 277 -13.43 24.28 1.21
N VAL A 278 -12.97 24.32 -0.03
CA VAL A 278 -11.59 24.69 -0.38
C VAL A 278 -11.55 26.15 -0.84
N HIS A 279 -10.78 26.98 -0.14
CA HIS A 279 -10.67 28.42 -0.37
C HIS A 279 -9.26 28.80 -0.83
N CYS A 280 -8.88 28.38 -2.05
CA CYS A 280 -7.60 28.76 -2.67
C CYS A 280 -7.77 30.00 -3.57
N ASP A 281 -8.11 29.79 -4.84
CA ASP A 281 -8.36 30.85 -5.84
C ASP A 281 -9.85 31.20 -5.94
N ARG A 282 -10.71 30.17 -5.87
CA ARG A 282 -12.16 30.28 -5.86
C ARG A 282 -12.73 29.36 -4.78
N PRO A 283 -13.62 29.86 -3.90
CA PRO A 283 -14.33 29.02 -2.94
C PRO A 283 -15.05 27.90 -3.67
N THR A 284 -14.60 26.67 -3.46
CA THR A 284 -15.15 25.48 -4.12
C THR A 284 -15.58 24.48 -3.07
N PHE A 285 -16.86 24.11 -3.11
CA PHE A 285 -17.37 23.03 -2.28
C PHE A 285 -17.24 21.69 -3.01
N VAL A 286 -16.56 20.74 -2.38
CA VAL A 286 -16.33 19.40 -2.90
C VAL A 286 -17.11 18.41 -2.05
N SER A 287 -18.13 17.78 -2.66
CA SER A 287 -18.93 16.75 -2.01
C SER A 287 -18.35 15.36 -2.27
N GLN A 288 -17.81 14.74 -1.23
CA GLN A 288 -17.25 13.38 -1.26
C GLN A 288 -18.28 12.29 -0.88
N LYS A 289 -19.35 12.69 -0.17
CA LYS A 289 -20.46 11.80 0.27
C LYS A 289 -19.96 10.49 0.88
N ASP A 290 -19.02 10.60 1.81
CA ASP A 290 -18.55 9.46 2.56
C ASP A 290 -19.54 9.12 3.68
N PRO A 291 -20.13 7.91 3.71
CA PRO A 291 -21.08 7.53 4.76
C PRO A 291 -20.45 7.43 6.15
N LEU A 292 -19.12 7.37 6.25
CA LEU A 292 -18.42 7.29 7.52
C LEU A 292 -18.24 8.64 8.21
N VAL A 293 -18.63 9.74 7.55
CA VAL A 293 -18.54 11.10 8.10
C VAL A 293 -19.96 11.57 8.39
N ALA A 294 -20.26 11.84 9.66
CA ALA A 294 -21.58 12.32 10.04
C ALA A 294 -21.89 13.69 9.42
N GLN A 295 -23.18 13.98 9.28
CA GLN A 295 -23.63 15.27 8.74
C GLN A 295 -23.08 16.43 9.59
N GLY A 296 -22.55 17.46 8.93
CA GLY A 296 -21.85 18.58 9.59
C GLY A 296 -20.32 18.45 9.60
N GLY A 297 -19.78 17.24 9.37
CA GLY A 297 -18.35 16.95 9.27
C GLY A 297 -17.73 17.50 7.98
N VAL A 298 -17.67 18.83 7.86
CA VAL A 298 -17.11 19.54 6.71
C VAL A 298 -15.74 20.07 7.05
N LEU A 299 -14.76 19.73 6.22
CA LEU A 299 -13.41 20.25 6.31
C LEU A 299 -13.28 21.54 5.50
N THR A 300 -13.06 22.66 6.19
CA THR A 300 -12.77 23.94 5.55
C THR A 300 -11.27 24.12 5.43
N VAL A 301 -10.77 24.21 4.19
CA VAL A 301 -9.35 24.42 3.88
C VAL A 301 -9.17 25.88 3.51
N GLY A 302 -8.59 26.66 4.43
CA GLY A 302 -8.35 28.10 4.28
C GLY A 302 -6.88 28.41 4.02
N ILE A 303 -6.21 27.63 3.16
CA ILE A 303 -4.76 27.65 3.03
C ILE A 303 -4.37 28.28 1.69
N GLN A 304 -3.95 29.54 1.74
CA GLN A 304 -3.42 30.27 0.58
C GLN A 304 -1.89 30.25 0.62
N ASN A 305 -1.27 29.51 -0.29
CA ASN A 305 0.13 29.74 -0.61
C ASN A 305 0.19 30.82 -1.70
N LEU A 306 0.60 32.04 -1.33
CA LEU A 306 0.67 33.18 -2.25
C LEU A 306 1.76 33.00 -3.35
N ASN A 307 2.62 31.98 -3.24
CA ASN A 307 3.64 31.69 -4.25
C ASN A 307 4.12 30.21 -4.19
N PRO A 308 3.35 29.23 -4.69
CA PRO A 308 3.71 27.82 -4.61
C PRO A 308 4.84 27.50 -5.60
N LYS A 309 6.08 27.41 -5.11
CA LYS A 309 7.21 26.86 -5.88
C LYS A 309 7.13 25.34 -6.07
N SER A 310 6.30 24.65 -5.27
CA SER A 310 6.09 23.20 -5.28
C SER A 310 4.59 22.86 -5.35
N LYS A 311 4.26 21.74 -6.01
CA LYS A 311 2.90 21.16 -6.04
C LYS A 311 2.76 20.07 -4.99
N GLY A 312 1.58 19.94 -4.38
CA GLY A 312 1.28 18.91 -3.35
C GLY A 312 1.59 19.32 -1.91
N ILE A 313 1.53 18.36 -0.98
CA ILE A 313 1.96 18.54 0.42
C ILE A 313 3.37 18.02 0.59
N THR A 314 4.32 18.85 1.01
CA THR A 314 5.67 18.44 1.35
C THR A 314 5.82 18.24 2.85
N TRP A 315 6.26 17.05 3.26
CA TRP A 315 6.65 16.71 4.63
C TRP A 315 8.14 16.41 4.70
N SER A 316 8.90 17.33 5.29
CA SER A 316 10.34 17.19 5.48
C SER A 316 10.69 16.78 6.91
N VAL A 317 11.54 15.77 7.04
CA VAL A 317 12.00 15.21 8.31
C VAL A 317 13.53 15.08 8.25
N GLN A 318 14.25 15.53 9.28
CA GLN A 318 15.72 15.46 9.31
C GLN A 318 16.19 14.13 9.92
N LEU A 319 16.51 13.15 9.08
CA LEU A 319 16.89 11.82 9.57
C LEU A 319 18.31 11.83 10.14
N GLN A 320 18.46 11.48 11.42
CA GLN A 320 19.76 11.50 12.08
C GLN A 320 20.61 10.25 11.82
N HIS A 321 20.06 9.16 11.30
CA HIS A 321 20.75 7.87 11.18
C HIS A 321 21.33 7.60 9.78
N LEU A 322 21.06 8.47 8.79
CA LEU A 322 21.76 8.46 7.48
C LEU A 322 23.12 9.19 7.53
N LYS A 323 23.65 9.45 8.73
CA LYS A 323 24.93 10.14 9.00
C LYS A 323 26.17 9.42 8.47
N PHE A 324 26.10 8.14 8.12
CA PHE A 324 27.29 7.34 7.81
C PHE A 324 28.06 7.79 6.55
N TYR A 325 27.54 8.73 5.74
CA TYR A 325 28.23 9.27 4.57
C TYR A 325 28.18 10.81 4.40
N GLY A 326 27.78 11.61 5.40
CA GLY A 326 27.88 13.09 5.29
C GLY A 326 26.88 13.94 6.10
N LYS A 327 26.75 15.22 5.69
CA LYS A 327 25.86 16.24 6.29
C LYS A 327 24.40 15.75 6.32
N SER A 328 23.68 16.00 7.42
CA SER A 328 22.30 15.53 7.64
C SER A 328 21.44 15.67 6.38
N THR A 329 20.96 14.53 5.86
CA THR A 329 20.05 14.49 4.74
C THR A 329 18.63 14.69 5.25
N SER A 330 18.01 15.80 4.85
CA SER A 330 16.58 16.00 5.06
C SER A 330 15.81 15.06 4.12
N ALA A 331 15.09 14.09 4.66
CA ALA A 331 14.14 13.31 3.90
C ALA A 331 12.92 14.20 3.63
N THR A 332 12.73 14.58 2.37
CA THR A 332 11.62 15.43 1.93
C THR A 332 10.64 14.57 1.16
N ALA A 333 9.54 14.20 1.80
CA ALA A 333 8.43 13.50 1.16
C ALA A 333 7.46 14.52 0.54
N ALA A 334 6.93 14.24 -0.65
CA ALA A 334 5.85 15.03 -1.24
C ALA A 334 4.67 14.12 -1.59
N ILE A 335 3.49 14.44 -1.09
CA ILE A 335 2.23 13.84 -1.54
C ILE A 335 1.81 14.61 -2.80
N ASN A 336 2.06 14.02 -3.96
CA ASN A 336 1.60 14.50 -5.26
C ASN A 336 0.96 13.35 -6.06
N SER A 337 0.19 13.68 -7.09
CA SER A 337 -0.49 12.69 -7.95
C SER A 337 0.49 11.82 -8.77
N THR A 338 1.75 12.22 -8.85
CA THR A 338 2.82 11.50 -9.53
C THR A 338 3.54 10.55 -8.58
N SER A 339 3.00 9.34 -8.41
CA SER A 339 3.71 8.28 -7.69
C SER A 339 5.09 8.05 -8.32
N THR A 340 6.14 8.17 -7.52
CA THR A 340 7.53 7.83 -7.90
C THR A 340 7.73 6.31 -8.11
N ARG A 341 6.67 5.50 -7.97
CA ARG A 341 6.71 4.04 -8.06
C ARG A 341 6.50 3.48 -9.46
N ILE A 342 7.29 2.47 -9.77
CA ILE A 342 7.19 1.65 -10.97
C ILE A 342 6.30 0.44 -10.63
N LEU A 343 5.08 0.35 -11.19
CA LEU A 343 4.24 -0.85 -11.11
C LEU A 343 4.81 -1.94 -12.01
N PHE A 344 4.44 -3.20 -11.77
CA PHE A 344 4.82 -4.30 -12.67
C PHE A 344 4.37 -4.03 -14.12
N GLU A 345 3.19 -3.47 -14.32
CA GLU A 345 2.72 -3.03 -15.64
C GLU A 345 3.67 -2.02 -16.29
N HIS A 346 4.26 -1.12 -15.51
CA HIS A 346 5.23 -0.15 -16.01
C HIS A 346 6.51 -0.85 -16.45
N LEU A 347 6.95 -1.87 -15.69
CA LEU A 347 8.07 -2.73 -16.06
C LEU A 347 7.79 -3.49 -17.35
N VAL A 348 6.59 -4.06 -17.50
CA VAL A 348 6.17 -4.76 -18.72
C VAL A 348 6.13 -3.80 -19.92
N GLN A 349 5.64 -2.57 -19.75
CA GLN A 349 5.64 -1.55 -20.80
C GLN A 349 7.08 -1.20 -21.22
N MET A 350 8.02 -1.07 -20.28
CA MET A 350 9.44 -0.87 -20.60
C MET A 350 10.06 -2.10 -21.28
N ALA A 351 9.74 -3.31 -20.83
CA ALA A 351 10.19 -4.57 -21.42
C ALA A 351 9.69 -4.73 -22.86
N MET A 352 8.43 -4.37 -23.13
CA MET A 352 7.85 -4.36 -24.46
C MET A 352 8.58 -3.36 -25.37
N GLY A 353 8.91 -2.17 -24.88
CA GLY A 353 9.76 -1.21 -25.60
C GLY A 353 11.16 -1.74 -25.91
N SER A 354 11.79 -2.43 -24.94
CA SER A 354 13.07 -3.11 -25.14
C SER A 354 12.98 -4.20 -26.22
N ALA A 355 11.91 -4.99 -26.23
CA ALA A 355 11.66 -5.97 -27.30
C ALA A 355 11.54 -5.29 -28.66
N MET A 356 10.70 -4.24 -28.77
CA MET A 356 10.50 -3.51 -30.01
C MET A 356 11.80 -2.87 -30.55
N ALA A 357 12.74 -2.51 -29.67
CA ALA A 357 14.03 -1.95 -30.08
C ALA A 357 14.83 -2.89 -30.98
N SER A 358 14.74 -4.22 -30.77
CA SER A 358 15.48 -5.21 -31.56
C SER A 358 14.75 -5.64 -32.84
N TRP A 359 13.52 -5.16 -33.06
CA TRP A 359 12.66 -5.62 -34.17
C TRP A 359 12.76 -4.76 -35.44
N GLY A 360 13.47 -3.62 -35.38
CA GLY A 360 13.67 -2.73 -36.53
C GLY A 360 12.74 -1.50 -36.53
N SER A 361 12.95 -0.59 -37.48
CA SER A 361 12.25 0.70 -37.55
C SER A 361 10.74 0.57 -37.78
N GLU A 362 10.31 -0.48 -38.47
CA GLU A 362 8.89 -0.74 -38.78
C GLU A 362 8.05 -1.08 -37.54
N PHE A 363 8.69 -1.67 -36.53
CA PHE A 363 8.05 -2.01 -35.24
C PHE A 363 8.23 -0.92 -34.18
N GLY A 364 8.81 0.23 -34.55
CA GLY A 364 9.10 1.34 -33.63
C GLY A 364 7.86 2.11 -33.15
N ASP A 365 6.73 1.97 -33.84
CA ASP A 365 5.47 2.63 -33.48
C ASP A 365 4.57 1.66 -32.70
N LEU A 366 4.38 1.94 -31.40
CA LEU A 366 3.52 1.14 -30.53
C LEU A 366 2.08 1.04 -31.06
N ALA A 367 1.55 2.09 -31.68
CA ALA A 367 0.18 2.06 -32.20
C ALA A 367 0.03 1.04 -33.34
N ARG A 368 1.06 0.90 -34.17
CA ARG A 368 1.10 -0.08 -35.28
C ARG A 368 1.43 -1.49 -34.80
N THR A 369 2.25 -1.62 -33.77
CA THR A 369 2.67 -2.93 -33.24
C THR A 369 1.66 -3.52 -32.25
N SER A 370 0.80 -2.70 -31.64
CA SER A 370 -0.20 -3.19 -30.66
C SER A 370 -1.17 -4.25 -31.22
N PRO A 371 -1.75 -4.09 -32.43
CA PRO A 371 -2.58 -5.13 -33.03
C PRO A 371 -1.87 -6.49 -33.17
N PHE A 372 -0.56 -6.49 -33.47
CA PHE A 372 0.24 -7.71 -33.57
C PHE A 372 0.36 -8.43 -32.22
N PHE A 373 0.68 -7.71 -31.14
CA PHE A 373 0.74 -8.29 -29.79
C PHE A 373 -0.61 -8.85 -29.34
N ILE A 374 -1.70 -8.14 -29.64
CA ILE A 374 -3.07 -8.59 -29.30
C ILE A 374 -3.42 -9.85 -30.09
N ALA A 375 -3.12 -9.89 -31.39
CA ALA A 375 -3.39 -11.06 -32.23
C ALA A 375 -2.63 -12.30 -31.75
N LEU A 376 -1.33 -12.16 -31.43
CA LEU A 376 -0.52 -13.24 -30.88
C LEU A 376 -1.06 -13.76 -29.53
N ALA A 377 -1.45 -12.84 -28.64
CA ALA A 377 -2.03 -13.22 -27.35
C ALA A 377 -3.37 -13.94 -27.50
N ASN A 378 -4.25 -13.44 -28.38
CA ASN A 378 -5.54 -14.07 -28.65
C ASN A 378 -5.38 -15.47 -29.26
N GLN A 379 -4.45 -15.64 -30.20
CA GLN A 379 -4.17 -16.95 -30.79
C GLN A 379 -3.69 -17.92 -29.72
N ARG A 380 -2.77 -17.49 -28.84
CA ARG A 380 -2.29 -18.32 -27.74
C ARG A 380 -3.41 -18.70 -26.77
N SER A 381 -4.30 -17.78 -26.44
CA SER A 381 -5.46 -18.08 -25.59
C SER A 381 -6.38 -19.12 -26.21
N LYS A 382 -6.57 -19.10 -27.53
CA LYS A 382 -7.35 -20.12 -28.26
C LYS A 382 -6.68 -21.50 -28.20
N GLU A 383 -5.38 -21.58 -28.42
CA GLU A 383 -4.64 -22.86 -28.34
C GLU A 383 -4.73 -23.49 -26.95
N ILE A 384 -4.55 -22.68 -25.89
CA ILE A 384 -4.70 -23.14 -24.50
C ILE A 384 -6.10 -23.69 -24.28
N SER A 385 -7.13 -23.00 -24.79
CA SER A 385 -8.52 -23.46 -24.67
C SER A 385 -8.76 -24.76 -25.44
N TYR A 386 -8.25 -24.88 -26.67
CA TYR A 386 -8.42 -26.07 -27.51
C TYR A 386 -7.73 -27.30 -26.90
N ASN A 387 -6.49 -27.16 -26.45
CA ASN A 387 -5.74 -28.26 -25.83
C ASN A 387 -6.39 -28.75 -24.53
N ASN A 388 -6.95 -27.85 -23.71
CA ASN A 388 -7.70 -28.22 -22.51
C ASN A 388 -8.98 -29.02 -22.82
N THR A 389 -9.55 -28.84 -24.01
CA THR A 389 -10.82 -29.49 -24.39
C THR A 389 -10.60 -30.89 -25.00
N LYS A 390 -9.45 -31.12 -25.64
CA LYS A 390 -9.21 -32.34 -26.43
C LYS A 390 -8.54 -33.48 -25.66
N THR A 391 -7.77 -33.19 -24.61
CA THR A 391 -6.96 -34.22 -23.96
C THR A 391 -7.61 -34.88 -22.75
N GLY A 392 -8.60 -34.28 -22.07
CA GLY A 392 -9.29 -34.86 -20.89
C GLY A 392 -8.38 -35.30 -19.73
N ILE A 393 -7.07 -35.19 -19.88
CA ILE A 393 -5.99 -35.62 -19.02
C ILE A 393 -5.07 -34.41 -18.93
N MET A 394 -4.84 -33.94 -17.71
CA MET A 394 -3.76 -33.01 -17.40
C MET A 394 -2.40 -33.71 -17.59
N THR A 395 -2.02 -34.07 -18.82
CA THR A 395 -0.69 -34.59 -19.12
C THR A 395 0.29 -33.42 -19.08
N GLY A 396 0.98 -33.26 -17.95
CA GLY A 396 2.00 -32.24 -17.73
C GLY A 396 3.31 -32.44 -18.51
N VAL A 397 3.27 -32.65 -19.84
CA VAL A 397 4.49 -32.89 -20.64
C VAL A 397 4.58 -32.05 -21.94
N GLU A 398 3.88 -30.91 -22.03
CA GLU A 398 4.34 -29.80 -22.86
C GLU A 398 4.33 -28.51 -22.03
N ASP A 399 5.50 -27.90 -21.88
CA ASP A 399 5.79 -26.90 -20.84
C ASP A 399 4.91 -25.63 -20.99
N PRO A 400 4.03 -25.31 -20.01
CA PRO A 400 3.22 -24.09 -20.00
C PRO A 400 4.04 -22.78 -19.97
N ARG A 401 5.36 -22.85 -19.81
CA ARG A 401 6.26 -21.70 -19.64
C ARG A 401 6.73 -21.06 -20.94
N ILE A 402 6.58 -21.69 -22.10
CA ILE A 402 7.38 -21.29 -23.28
C ILE A 402 6.96 -19.92 -23.87
N PHE A 403 5.73 -19.43 -23.64
CA PHE A 403 5.27 -18.15 -24.22
C PHE A 403 4.37 -17.28 -23.34
N GLN A 404 4.44 -17.37 -22.00
CA GLN A 404 3.61 -16.54 -21.11
C GLN A 404 3.79 -15.03 -21.33
N TRP A 405 4.98 -14.63 -21.77
CA TRP A 405 5.30 -13.24 -22.10
C TRP A 405 4.41 -12.66 -23.22
N VAL A 406 3.93 -13.50 -24.16
CA VAL A 406 3.06 -13.06 -25.27
C VAL A 406 1.73 -12.58 -24.72
N THR A 407 1.14 -13.32 -23.79
CA THR A 407 -0.11 -12.93 -23.11
C THR A 407 0.07 -11.64 -22.32
N ILE A 408 1.21 -11.51 -21.62
CA ILE A 408 1.53 -10.34 -20.80
C ILE A 408 1.70 -9.08 -21.70
N PHE A 409 2.38 -9.18 -22.84
CA PHE A 409 2.51 -8.08 -23.79
C PHE A 409 1.19 -7.75 -24.49
N GLY A 410 0.40 -8.78 -24.86
CA GLY A 410 -0.93 -8.59 -25.45
C GLY A 410 -1.88 -7.82 -24.52
N GLN A 411 -1.89 -8.13 -23.23
CA GLN A 411 -2.68 -7.40 -22.24
C GLN A 411 -2.29 -5.92 -22.15
N GLN A 412 -0.98 -5.61 -22.16
CA GLN A 412 -0.52 -4.22 -22.14
C GLN A 412 -0.81 -3.47 -23.45
N ALA A 413 -0.73 -4.16 -24.59
CA ALA A 413 -1.13 -3.60 -25.88
C ALA A 413 -2.64 -3.32 -25.94
N GLN A 414 -3.47 -4.20 -25.36
CA GLN A 414 -4.91 -3.99 -25.25
C GLN A 414 -5.23 -2.81 -24.32
N LEU A 415 -4.54 -2.71 -23.17
CA LEU A 415 -4.64 -1.58 -22.26
C LEU A 415 -4.26 -0.28 -22.96
N PHE A 416 -3.19 -0.27 -23.77
CA PHE A 416 -2.82 0.90 -24.56
C PHE A 416 -3.93 1.31 -25.54
N GLN A 417 -4.57 0.36 -26.23
CA GLN A 417 -5.64 0.68 -27.19
C GLN A 417 -6.90 1.26 -26.52
N SER A 418 -7.29 0.70 -25.37
CA SER A 418 -8.50 1.12 -24.62
C SER A 418 -8.30 2.33 -23.70
N ALA A 419 -7.05 2.74 -23.45
CA ALA A 419 -6.72 3.85 -22.55
C ALA A 419 -7.15 5.24 -23.07
N SER A 420 -7.36 6.17 -22.13
CA SER A 420 -7.59 7.59 -22.42
C SER A 420 -6.36 8.26 -23.05
N ALA A 421 -6.52 9.42 -23.70
CA ALA A 421 -5.40 10.13 -24.34
C ALA A 421 -4.24 10.44 -23.38
N SER A 422 -4.55 10.83 -22.15
CA SER A 422 -3.52 11.13 -21.14
C SER A 422 -2.75 9.87 -20.69
N GLU A 423 -3.44 8.73 -20.58
CA GLU A 423 -2.86 7.45 -20.18
C GLU A 423 -2.04 6.84 -21.32
N LYS A 424 -2.52 6.93 -22.56
CA LYS A 424 -1.77 6.56 -23.77
C LYS A 424 -0.42 7.25 -23.82
N GLN A 425 -0.38 8.55 -23.53
CA GLN A 425 0.88 9.30 -23.51
C GLN A 425 1.84 8.82 -22.42
N LYS A 426 1.32 8.44 -21.24
CA LYS A 426 2.15 7.86 -20.16
C LYS A 426 2.72 6.49 -20.55
N ILE A 427 1.92 5.64 -21.17
CA ILE A 427 2.34 4.32 -21.66
C ILE A 427 3.41 4.48 -22.76
N LEU A 428 3.17 5.35 -23.74
CA LEU A 428 4.13 5.64 -24.81
C LEU A 428 5.47 6.11 -24.27
N ARG A 429 5.49 7.01 -23.27
CA ARG A 429 6.74 7.46 -22.65
C ARG A 429 7.55 6.30 -22.06
N ARG A 430 6.89 5.33 -21.42
CA ARG A 430 7.57 4.17 -20.80
C ARG A 430 8.07 3.18 -21.83
N VAL A 431 7.27 2.92 -22.86
CA VAL A 431 7.68 2.07 -23.99
C VAL A 431 8.87 2.70 -24.73
N GLU A 432 8.80 4.00 -25.03
CA GLU A 432 9.93 4.72 -25.65
C GLU A 432 11.16 4.77 -24.74
N PHE A 433 10.97 4.90 -23.43
CA PHE A 433 12.08 4.80 -22.48
C PHE A 433 12.74 3.42 -22.54
N GLY A 434 11.96 2.34 -22.50
CA GLY A 434 12.44 0.98 -22.67
C GLY A 434 13.19 0.78 -23.98
N ARG A 435 12.65 1.32 -25.08
CA ARG A 435 13.22 1.22 -26.43
C ARG A 435 14.56 1.96 -26.56
N ARG A 436 14.66 3.17 -26.01
CA ARG A 436 15.82 4.06 -26.20
C ARG A 436 16.91 3.88 -25.14
N ARG A 437 16.54 3.56 -23.90
CA ARG A 437 17.43 3.56 -22.74
C ARG A 437 17.65 2.18 -22.12
N CYS A 438 16.77 1.22 -22.42
CA CYS A 438 16.82 -0.12 -21.85
C CYS A 438 16.77 -1.20 -22.94
N SER A 439 17.39 -0.98 -24.10
CA SER A 439 17.37 -1.94 -25.22
C SER A 439 17.95 -3.31 -24.85
N SER A 440 18.87 -3.36 -23.88
CA SER A 440 19.45 -4.60 -23.32
C SER A 440 18.69 -5.19 -22.13
N PHE A 441 17.48 -4.70 -21.81
CA PHE A 441 16.73 -5.16 -20.64
C PHE A 441 16.37 -6.66 -20.70
N LEU A 442 16.00 -7.16 -21.89
CA LEU A 442 15.64 -8.56 -22.09
C LEU A 442 16.85 -9.47 -22.35
N THR A 443 17.99 -8.91 -22.78
CA THR A 443 19.22 -9.65 -23.05
C THR A 443 20.44 -8.75 -22.98
N VAL A 444 21.50 -9.26 -22.34
CA VAL A 444 22.82 -8.60 -22.31
C VAL A 444 23.50 -8.64 -23.69
N HIS A 445 23.09 -9.58 -24.55
CA HIS A 445 23.62 -9.77 -25.90
C HIS A 445 22.50 -9.65 -26.95
N PRO A 446 22.13 -8.43 -27.37
CA PRO A 446 21.06 -8.19 -28.34
C PRO A 446 21.26 -8.93 -29.67
N ALA A 447 22.51 -9.16 -30.08
CA ALA A 447 22.86 -9.88 -31.31
C ALA A 447 22.49 -11.38 -31.29
N LEU A 448 22.30 -11.98 -30.11
CA LEU A 448 21.93 -13.40 -29.97
C LEU A 448 20.41 -13.63 -30.01
N VAL A 449 19.60 -12.57 -29.88
CA VAL A 449 18.14 -12.70 -29.96
C VAL A 449 17.71 -12.49 -31.42
N PRO A 450 17.10 -13.50 -32.07
CA PRO A 450 16.60 -13.32 -33.42
C PRO A 450 15.58 -12.17 -33.48
N ARG A 451 15.60 -11.39 -34.57
CA ARG A 451 14.62 -10.30 -34.79
C ARG A 451 13.21 -10.82 -34.59
N ALA A 452 12.37 -10.02 -33.95
CA ALA A 452 11.00 -10.41 -33.59
C ALA A 452 10.92 -11.76 -32.83
N PHE A 453 11.92 -12.08 -31.98
CA PHE A 453 12.04 -13.38 -31.30
C PHE A 453 12.02 -14.60 -32.25
N GLY A 454 12.37 -14.39 -33.52
CA GLY A 454 12.35 -15.41 -34.55
C GLY A 454 11.01 -15.55 -35.26
N PHE A 455 10.03 -14.67 -35.02
CA PHE A 455 8.81 -14.58 -35.84
C PHE A 455 9.09 -14.14 -37.29
N GLY A 456 10.31 -13.74 -37.62
CA GLY A 456 10.72 -13.64 -39.02
C GLY A 456 10.90 -15.00 -39.73
N SER A 457 10.93 -16.10 -38.98
CA SER A 457 10.99 -17.46 -39.54
C SER A 457 9.59 -18.04 -39.70
N TYR A 458 9.25 -18.41 -40.94
CA TYR A 458 8.01 -19.09 -41.27
C TYR A 458 7.83 -20.39 -40.47
N GLU A 459 8.91 -21.14 -40.22
CA GLU A 459 8.86 -22.37 -39.43
C GLU A 459 8.36 -22.11 -38.00
N ARG A 460 8.80 -21.00 -37.38
CA ARG A 460 8.37 -20.64 -36.02
C ARG A 460 6.93 -20.18 -35.99
N ILE A 461 6.49 -19.36 -36.95
CA ILE A 461 5.07 -18.94 -37.01
C ILE A 461 4.17 -20.16 -37.25
N LEU A 462 4.54 -21.06 -38.16
CA LEU A 462 3.77 -22.28 -38.44
C LEU A 462 3.73 -23.21 -37.22
N SER A 463 4.83 -23.32 -36.46
CA SER A 463 4.85 -24.09 -35.21
C SER A 463 3.95 -23.53 -34.10
N MET A 464 3.52 -22.27 -34.21
CA MET A 464 2.55 -21.63 -33.31
C MET A 464 1.10 -21.74 -33.79
N LEU A 465 0.85 -22.43 -34.90
CA LEU A 465 -0.48 -22.73 -35.37
C LEU A 465 -0.74 -24.21 -35.12
N SER A 466 -1.67 -24.49 -34.21
CA SER A 466 -2.04 -25.85 -33.83
C SER A 466 -2.80 -26.62 -34.93
N ASP A 467 -3.37 -25.91 -35.91
CA ASP A 467 -4.21 -26.47 -36.98
C ASP A 467 -3.54 -26.39 -38.35
N VAL A 468 -3.57 -27.50 -39.08
CA VAL A 468 -3.00 -27.63 -40.43
C VAL A 468 -3.74 -26.75 -41.42
N GLU A 469 -5.06 -26.55 -41.26
CA GLU A 469 -5.79 -25.62 -42.13
C GLU A 469 -5.39 -24.16 -41.91
N GLU A 470 -5.14 -23.76 -40.66
CA GLU A 470 -4.64 -22.42 -40.34
C GLU A 470 -3.22 -22.20 -40.89
N GLN A 471 -2.35 -23.21 -40.78
CA GLN A 471 -1.02 -23.20 -41.39
C GLN A 471 -1.08 -23.03 -42.91
N LEU A 472 -1.94 -23.79 -43.59
CA LEU A 472 -2.15 -23.71 -45.04
C LEU A 472 -2.76 -22.36 -45.46
N ALA A 473 -3.70 -21.82 -44.69
CA ALA A 473 -4.30 -20.51 -44.94
C ALA A 473 -3.28 -19.39 -44.83
N LEU A 474 -2.38 -19.45 -43.84
CA LEU A 474 -1.29 -18.49 -43.68
C LEU A 474 -0.31 -18.57 -44.85
N LEU A 475 0.12 -19.77 -45.25
CA LEU A 475 1.01 -19.98 -46.39
C LEU A 475 0.39 -19.46 -47.71
N ARG A 476 -0.91 -19.68 -47.92
CA ARG A 476 -1.65 -19.13 -49.08
C ARG A 476 -1.70 -17.61 -49.06
N ARG A 477 -1.83 -16.98 -47.89
CA ARG A 477 -1.81 -15.52 -47.74
C ARG A 477 -0.43 -14.93 -48.04
N ILE A 478 0.63 -15.58 -47.56
CA ILE A 478 2.02 -15.15 -47.84
C ILE A 478 2.36 -15.32 -49.31
N ALA A 479 1.89 -16.40 -49.95
CA ALA A 479 2.10 -16.62 -51.38
C ALA A 479 1.31 -15.64 -52.28
N ALA A 480 0.31 -14.95 -51.73
CA ALA A 480 -0.52 -13.98 -52.43
C ALA A 480 -0.05 -12.52 -52.26
N THR A 481 0.95 -12.28 -51.41
CA THR A 481 1.63 -10.99 -51.20
C THR A 481 2.99 -10.99 -51.87
#